data_AF-A0A6B3UEE5-F1
#
_entry.id   AF-A0A6B3UEE5-F1
#
_cell.length_a   1.000
_cell.length_b   1.000
_cell.length_c   1.000
_cell.angle_alpha   90.00
_cell.angle_beta   90.00
_cell.angle_gamma   90.00
#
_symmetry.space_group_name_H-M   'P 1'
#
loop_
_entity.id
_entity.type
_entity.pdbx_description
1 polymer ?
#
loop_
_entity_poly.entity_id
_entity_poly.type
_entity_poly.pdbx_seq_one_letter_code
_entity_poly.pdbx_strand_id
1 'polypeptide(L)'
;MDASAEPAPIPFDTAALQSLEAILSAPQGIDIGEFLATLDEHFARQRSLIDVQAYREGRKPWKKLADEVVPVAAFLRHVGITGQVRFPLNDQPPDAWVREASSEAEVGIEVTRVLARSKVETARSLQDKPVVPGFLGLSDKASPEAYKQAKKRGRILNSRRGIERAIEGSITERLAGKSAPKFQGQKLLLVTPLGSAPDHDWEPLCERLQPVAKGTAFDQIFLVGEASSSPPVLLFDRTAQDVVPASAEP
;
A
#
# COMPACT_ATOMS: atom_id res chain seq x y z
N MET A 1 19.07 -47.44 0.21
CA MET A 1 18.12 -46.35 0.51
C MET A 1 18.92 -45.07 0.35
N ASP A 2 18.85 -44.46 -0.83
CA ASP A 2 19.49 -43.16 -1.06
C ASP A 2 18.73 -42.11 -0.27
N ALA A 3 19.40 -41.50 0.69
CA ALA A 3 18.92 -40.28 1.30
C ALA A 3 19.00 -39.19 0.24
N SER A 4 17.90 -38.97 -0.47
CA SER A 4 17.75 -37.82 -1.37
C SER A 4 18.06 -36.56 -0.55
N ALA A 5 19.17 -35.90 -0.85
CA ALA A 5 19.53 -34.65 -0.21
C ALA A 5 18.38 -33.66 -0.44
N GLU A 6 17.85 -33.09 0.64
CA GLU A 6 16.87 -32.01 0.51
C GLU A 6 17.51 -30.86 -0.28
N PRO A 7 16.80 -30.32 -1.29
CA PRO A 7 17.33 -29.20 -2.07
C PRO A 7 17.60 -28.01 -1.14
N ALA A 8 18.70 -27.30 -1.40
CA ALA A 8 19.04 -26.11 -0.63
C ALA A 8 17.90 -25.07 -0.72
N PRO A 9 17.57 -24.38 0.38
CA PRO A 9 16.50 -23.38 0.39
C PRO A 9 16.80 -22.24 -0.58
N ILE A 10 15.78 -21.80 -1.32
CA ILE A 10 15.89 -20.68 -2.25
C ILE A 10 15.93 -19.37 -1.44
N PRO A 11 16.92 -18.48 -1.66
CA PRO A 11 17.06 -17.23 -0.91
C PRO A 11 16.09 -16.14 -1.37
N PHE A 12 15.72 -15.26 -0.44
CA PHE A 12 15.10 -13.96 -0.67
C PHE A 12 16.24 -12.96 -0.90
N ASP A 13 16.60 -12.75 -2.16
CA ASP A 13 17.69 -11.88 -2.57
C ASP A 13 17.36 -11.07 -3.84
N THR A 14 18.32 -10.29 -4.32
CA THR A 14 18.17 -9.46 -5.52
C THR A 14 17.86 -10.28 -6.78
N ALA A 15 18.40 -11.50 -6.92
CA ALA A 15 18.16 -12.33 -8.10
C ALA A 15 16.73 -12.89 -8.11
N ALA A 16 16.25 -13.32 -6.93
CA ALA A 16 14.86 -13.68 -6.71
C ALA A 16 13.90 -12.52 -7.03
N LEU A 17 14.25 -11.30 -6.58
CA LEU A 17 13.47 -10.10 -6.86
C LEU A 17 13.43 -9.79 -8.36
N GLN A 18 14.57 -9.82 -9.06
CA GLN A 18 14.64 -9.58 -10.51
C GLN A 18 13.79 -10.58 -11.31
N SER A 19 13.78 -11.85 -10.88
CA SER A 19 12.96 -12.88 -11.50
C SER A 19 11.47 -12.58 -11.33
N LEU A 20 11.06 -12.15 -10.13
CA LEU A 20 9.70 -11.70 -9.86
C LEU A 20 9.35 -10.46 -10.70
N GLU A 21 10.20 -9.44 -10.72
CA GLU A 21 9.97 -8.20 -11.48
C GLU A 21 9.83 -8.44 -12.99
N ALA A 22 10.59 -9.39 -13.55
CA ALA A 22 10.45 -9.78 -14.95
C ALA A 22 9.08 -10.38 -15.27
N ILE A 23 8.51 -11.18 -14.36
CA ILE A 23 7.16 -11.74 -14.49
C ILE A 23 6.12 -10.61 -14.37
N LEU A 24 6.24 -9.76 -13.35
CA LEU A 24 5.27 -8.70 -13.04
C LEU A 24 5.21 -7.60 -14.11
N SER A 25 6.31 -7.36 -14.83
CA SER A 25 6.41 -6.32 -15.86
C SER A 25 6.03 -6.78 -17.27
N ALA A 26 5.60 -8.04 -17.43
CA ALA A 26 5.15 -8.56 -18.71
C ALA A 26 4.00 -7.70 -19.29
N PRO A 27 4.05 -7.27 -20.57
CA PRO A 27 3.05 -6.36 -21.15
C PRO A 27 1.61 -6.88 -21.08
N GLN A 28 1.42 -8.20 -21.20
CA GLN A 28 0.12 -8.85 -21.13
C GLN A 28 -0.41 -9.02 -19.70
N GLY A 29 0.44 -8.79 -18.70
CA GLY A 29 0.20 -9.09 -17.30
C GLY A 29 0.29 -10.57 -16.95
N ILE A 30 -0.05 -10.86 -15.71
CA ILE A 30 -0.13 -12.18 -15.11
C ILE A 30 -1.52 -12.35 -14.51
N ASP A 31 -2.03 -13.59 -14.49
CA ASP A 31 -3.27 -13.89 -13.80
C ASP A 31 -3.18 -13.48 -12.32
N ILE A 32 -4.22 -12.85 -11.78
CA ILE A 32 -4.21 -12.34 -10.41
C ILE A 32 -3.99 -13.49 -9.40
N GLY A 33 -4.56 -14.67 -9.62
CA GLY A 33 -4.33 -15.83 -8.77
C GLY A 33 -2.88 -16.30 -8.81
N GLU A 34 -2.30 -16.41 -10.02
CA GLU A 34 -0.89 -16.76 -10.23
C GLU A 34 0.06 -15.71 -9.63
N PHE A 35 -0.25 -14.42 -9.79
CA PHE A 35 0.48 -13.31 -9.17
C PHE A 35 0.54 -13.44 -7.65
N LEU A 36 -0.62 -13.64 -7.02
CA LEU A 36 -0.72 -13.73 -5.56
C LEU A 36 0.05 -14.96 -5.03
N ALA A 37 -0.04 -16.10 -5.73
CA ALA A 37 0.71 -17.31 -5.40
C ALA A 37 2.22 -17.11 -5.55
N THR A 38 2.66 -16.48 -6.64
CA THR A 38 4.09 -16.18 -6.91
C THR A 38 4.65 -15.25 -5.84
N LEU A 39 3.87 -14.26 -5.42
CA LEU A 39 4.26 -13.33 -4.36
C LEU A 39 4.38 -14.03 -3.00
N ASP A 40 3.45 -14.94 -2.67
CA ASP A 40 3.52 -15.74 -1.44
C ASP A 40 4.74 -16.67 -1.42
N GLU A 41 5.03 -17.32 -2.55
CA GLU A 41 6.24 -18.13 -2.70
C GLU A 41 7.50 -17.28 -2.51
N HIS A 42 7.54 -16.08 -3.08
CA HIS A 42 8.66 -15.15 -2.90
C HIS A 42 8.90 -14.81 -1.42
N PHE A 43 7.83 -14.52 -0.65
CA PHE A 43 7.95 -14.20 0.78
C PHE A 43 8.19 -15.41 1.69
N ALA A 44 7.96 -16.64 1.20
CA ALA A 44 8.27 -17.88 1.91
C ALA A 44 9.78 -18.24 1.89
N ARG A 45 10.57 -17.59 1.04
CA ARG A 45 12.02 -17.82 0.88
C ARG A 45 12.83 -17.49 2.13
N GLN A 46 14.02 -18.08 2.24
CA GLN A 46 14.93 -17.80 3.36
C GLN A 46 15.46 -16.37 3.27
N ARG A 47 15.36 -15.61 4.37
CA ARG A 47 15.65 -14.17 4.38
C ARG A 47 16.89 -13.85 5.20
N SER A 48 17.79 -13.05 4.63
CA SER A 48 18.86 -12.40 5.39
C SER A 48 18.28 -11.22 6.20
N LEU A 49 18.90 -10.89 7.34
CA LEU A 49 18.50 -9.70 8.10
C LEU A 49 18.69 -8.40 7.33
N ILE A 50 19.69 -8.36 6.43
CA ILE A 50 20.01 -7.19 5.61
C ILE A 50 18.87 -6.93 4.62
N ASP A 51 18.40 -7.97 3.93
CA ASP A 51 17.32 -7.84 2.94
C ASP A 51 15.98 -7.53 3.60
N VAL A 52 15.68 -8.16 4.74
CA VAL A 52 14.48 -7.83 5.54
C VAL A 52 14.49 -6.36 5.93
N GLN A 53 15.64 -5.85 6.39
CA GLN A 53 15.75 -4.45 6.78
C GLN A 53 15.64 -3.50 5.58
N ALA A 54 16.28 -3.82 4.46
CA ALA A 54 16.18 -3.03 3.24
C ALA A 54 14.74 -2.98 2.70
N TYR A 55 14.02 -4.10 2.75
CA TYR A 55 12.59 -4.18 2.42
C TYR A 55 11.73 -3.33 3.37
N ARG A 56 11.91 -3.45 4.69
CA ARG A 56 11.16 -2.65 5.69
C ARG A 56 11.33 -1.15 5.51
N GLU A 57 12.52 -0.71 5.12
CA GLU A 57 12.83 0.70 4.85
C GLU A 57 12.42 1.16 3.44
N GLY A 58 11.98 0.27 2.56
CA GLY A 58 11.69 0.58 1.16
C GLY A 58 12.95 1.07 0.41
N ARG A 59 14.12 0.50 0.71
CA ARG A 59 15.37 0.79 0.00
C ARG A 59 15.49 -0.03 -1.28
N LYS A 60 16.24 0.47 -2.27
CA LYS A 60 16.58 -0.30 -3.47
C LYS A 60 17.34 -1.59 -3.07
N PRO A 61 17.10 -2.71 -3.77
CA PRO A 61 16.17 -2.87 -4.90
C PRO A 61 14.70 -3.07 -4.47
N TRP A 62 14.43 -3.38 -3.21
CA TRP A 62 13.12 -3.74 -2.65
C TRP A 62 12.02 -2.67 -2.64
N LYS A 63 12.35 -1.43 -3.02
CA LYS A 63 11.43 -0.27 -2.92
C LYS A 63 10.12 -0.51 -3.67
N LYS A 64 10.19 -0.92 -4.94
CA LYS A 64 9.01 -1.13 -5.79
C LYS A 64 8.13 -2.26 -5.25
N LEU A 65 8.73 -3.37 -4.82
CA LEU A 65 8.02 -4.45 -4.15
C LEU A 65 7.26 -3.96 -2.90
N ALA A 66 7.94 -3.20 -2.03
CA ALA A 66 7.39 -2.77 -0.74
C ALA A 66 6.36 -1.63 -0.84
N ASP A 67 6.55 -0.70 -1.77
CA ASP A 67 5.75 0.52 -1.88
C ASP A 67 4.59 0.39 -2.89
N GLU A 68 4.68 -0.50 -3.88
CA GLU A 68 3.71 -0.60 -4.99
C GLU A 68 3.08 -2.00 -5.06
N VAL A 69 3.89 -3.04 -5.25
CA VAL A 69 3.40 -4.41 -5.51
C VAL A 69 2.63 -4.99 -4.33
N VAL A 70 3.20 -4.93 -3.12
CA VAL A 70 2.59 -5.53 -1.92
C VAL A 70 1.27 -4.86 -1.54
N PRO A 71 1.14 -3.51 -1.56
CA PRO A 71 -0.15 -2.86 -1.37
C PRO A 71 -1.23 -3.28 -2.37
N VAL A 72 -0.88 -3.40 -3.66
CA VAL A 72 -1.82 -3.85 -4.69
C VAL A 72 -2.23 -5.30 -4.45
N ALA A 73 -1.30 -6.19 -4.10
CA ALA A 73 -1.61 -7.57 -3.73
C ALA A 73 -2.57 -7.65 -2.52
N ALA A 74 -2.32 -6.86 -1.48
CA ALA A 74 -3.18 -6.79 -0.31
C ALA A 74 -4.59 -6.32 -0.68
N PHE A 75 -4.71 -5.30 -1.53
CA PHE A 75 -5.99 -4.83 -2.06
C PHE A 75 -6.71 -5.95 -2.84
N LEU A 76 -6.06 -6.54 -3.84
CA LEU A 76 -6.63 -7.56 -4.72
C LEU A 76 -7.15 -8.80 -3.95
N ARG A 77 -6.41 -9.25 -2.93
CA ARG A 77 -6.83 -10.37 -2.06
C ARG A 77 -8.17 -10.12 -1.38
N HIS A 78 -8.43 -8.89 -0.94
CA HIS A 78 -9.66 -8.58 -0.20
C HIS A 78 -10.83 -8.27 -1.11
N VAL A 79 -10.60 -7.58 -2.22
CA VAL A 79 -11.69 -7.24 -3.16
C VAL A 79 -12.13 -8.46 -3.98
N GLY A 80 -11.30 -9.50 -4.08
CA GLY A 80 -11.66 -10.75 -4.76
C GLY A 80 -11.82 -10.60 -6.27
N ILE A 81 -11.16 -9.60 -6.87
CA ILE A 81 -11.14 -9.41 -8.32
C ILE A 81 -10.34 -10.54 -8.97
N THR A 82 -10.86 -11.07 -10.08
CA THR A 82 -10.18 -12.04 -10.95
C THR A 82 -9.83 -11.38 -12.27
N GLY A 83 -8.83 -11.89 -13.00
CA GLY A 83 -8.36 -11.31 -14.25
C GLY A 83 -6.84 -11.19 -14.29
N GLN A 84 -6.34 -10.12 -14.92
CA GLN A 84 -4.91 -9.90 -15.12
C GLN A 84 -4.42 -8.67 -14.36
N VAL A 85 -3.17 -8.71 -13.89
CA VAL A 85 -2.47 -7.57 -13.29
C VAL A 85 -1.08 -7.43 -13.88
N ARG A 86 -0.61 -6.20 -14.07
CA ARG A 86 0.77 -5.90 -14.45
C ARG A 86 1.32 -4.67 -13.73
N PHE A 87 2.62 -4.66 -13.53
CA PHE A 87 3.36 -3.58 -12.89
C PHE A 87 4.38 -3.02 -13.89
N PRO A 88 4.22 -1.79 -14.40
CA PRO A 88 5.20 -1.21 -15.32
C PRO A 88 6.60 -1.02 -14.71
N LEU A 89 6.70 -1.02 -13.37
CA LEU A 89 7.94 -0.86 -12.58
C LEU A 89 8.81 0.35 -13.00
N ASN A 90 8.16 1.40 -13.50
CA ASN A 90 8.78 2.65 -13.91
C ASN A 90 8.30 3.82 -13.03
N ASP A 91 8.71 5.05 -13.34
CA ASP A 91 8.36 6.24 -12.55
C ASP A 91 7.11 6.98 -13.09
N GLN A 92 6.33 6.35 -13.97
CA GLN A 92 5.10 6.92 -14.53
C GLN A 92 3.86 6.28 -13.91
N PRO A 93 2.82 7.07 -13.57
CA PRO A 93 1.55 6.52 -13.11
C PRO A 93 0.80 5.86 -14.29
N PRO A 94 -0.03 4.83 -14.00
CA PRO A 94 -0.26 4.22 -12.69
C PRO A 94 0.83 3.20 -12.32
N ASP A 95 0.97 2.90 -11.02
CA ASP A 95 1.91 1.90 -10.49
C ASP A 95 1.54 0.46 -10.90
N ALA A 96 0.25 0.19 -11.12
CA ALA A 96 -0.24 -1.08 -11.65
C ALA A 96 -1.43 -0.88 -12.59
N TRP A 97 -1.66 -1.88 -13.45
CA TRP A 97 -2.86 -2.00 -14.27
C TRP A 97 -3.57 -3.30 -13.94
N VAL A 98 -4.90 -3.24 -13.80
CA VAL A 98 -5.75 -4.40 -13.55
C VAL A 98 -6.82 -4.48 -14.63
N ARG A 99 -6.98 -5.66 -15.21
CA ARG A 99 -8.07 -5.98 -16.14
C ARG A 99 -8.89 -7.10 -15.54
N GLU A 100 -10.13 -6.81 -15.17
CA GLU A 100 -11.02 -7.80 -14.56
C GLU A 100 -11.44 -8.84 -15.60
N ALA A 101 -11.65 -10.10 -15.21
CA ALA A 101 -12.01 -11.16 -16.15
C ALA A 101 -13.35 -10.91 -16.90
N SER A 102 -14.23 -10.09 -16.32
CA SER A 102 -15.52 -9.69 -16.89
C SER A 102 -15.44 -8.41 -17.75
N SER A 103 -14.27 -7.77 -17.87
CA SER A 103 -14.10 -6.47 -18.51
C SER A 103 -12.89 -6.47 -19.45
N GLU A 104 -13.07 -5.90 -20.63
CA GLU A 104 -11.95 -5.63 -21.54
C GLU A 104 -11.15 -4.38 -21.15
N ALA A 105 -11.71 -3.52 -20.30
CA ALA A 105 -11.07 -2.28 -19.88
C ALA A 105 -10.02 -2.53 -18.78
N GLU A 106 -8.81 -1.99 -18.98
CA GLU A 106 -7.81 -1.90 -17.91
C GLU A 106 -8.09 -0.68 -17.03
N VAL A 107 -7.99 -0.86 -15.72
CA VAL A 107 -8.05 0.22 -14.73
C VAL A 107 -6.67 0.40 -14.10
N GLY A 108 -6.17 1.63 -14.12
CA GLY A 108 -4.93 2.00 -13.45
C GLY A 108 -5.10 2.06 -11.94
N ILE A 109 -4.10 1.58 -11.20
CA ILE A 109 -4.00 1.69 -9.75
C ILE A 109 -2.75 2.50 -9.39
N GLU A 110 -2.96 3.65 -8.76
CA GLU A 110 -1.91 4.44 -8.12
C GLU A 110 -1.81 4.05 -6.65
N VAL A 111 -0.59 3.92 -6.13
CA VAL A 111 -0.33 3.68 -4.70
C VAL A 111 0.30 4.93 -4.08
N THR A 112 -0.14 5.29 -2.89
CA THR A 112 0.46 6.39 -2.13
C THR A 112 0.52 6.02 -0.66
N ARG A 113 1.72 6.10 -0.07
CA ARG A 113 1.92 5.80 1.34
C ARG A 113 1.73 7.04 2.20
N VAL A 114 0.91 6.90 3.22
CA VAL A 114 0.65 7.90 4.24
C VAL A 114 1.63 7.68 5.38
N LEU A 115 2.26 8.75 5.88
CA LEU A 115 3.28 8.68 6.94
C LEU A 115 4.50 7.81 6.56
N ALA A 116 4.91 7.86 5.29
CA ALA A 116 5.96 7.01 4.73
C ALA A 116 7.30 7.17 5.47
N ARG A 117 7.68 8.40 5.84
CA ARG A 117 8.92 8.68 6.57
C ARG A 117 8.83 8.19 8.01
N SER A 118 7.68 8.34 8.67
CA SER A 118 7.44 7.77 9.99
C SER A 118 7.65 6.26 10.01
N LYS A 119 7.22 5.56 8.95
CA LYS A 119 7.48 4.12 8.78
C LYS A 119 8.96 3.80 8.64
N VAL A 120 9.67 4.50 7.76
CA VAL A 120 11.13 4.29 7.56
C VAL A 120 11.91 4.54 8.85
N GLU A 121 11.59 5.61 9.59
CA GLU A 121 12.26 5.92 10.85
C GLU A 121 11.94 4.90 11.96
N THR A 122 10.74 4.32 11.94
CA THR A 122 10.38 3.20 12.83
C THR A 122 11.16 1.94 12.46
N ALA A 123 11.25 1.61 11.16
CA ALA A 123 12.02 0.47 10.66
C ALA A 123 13.51 0.57 11.02
N ARG A 124 14.14 1.75 10.85
CA ARG A 124 15.53 1.99 11.25
C ARG A 124 15.74 1.78 12.74
N SER A 125 14.79 2.22 13.57
CA SER A 125 14.89 2.07 15.02
C SER A 125 14.90 0.60 15.46
N LEU A 126 14.25 -0.30 14.70
CA LEU A 126 14.21 -1.74 15.00
C LEU A 126 15.56 -2.43 14.82
N GLN A 127 16.47 -1.85 14.03
CA GLN A 127 17.81 -2.39 13.84
C GLN A 127 18.68 -2.18 15.08
N ASP A 128 18.56 -1.00 15.71
CA ASP A 128 19.43 -0.59 16.81
C ASP A 128 18.91 -1.04 18.18
N LYS A 129 17.59 -1.30 18.30
CA LYS A 129 16.93 -1.51 19.59
C LYS A 129 15.83 -2.57 19.51
N PRO A 130 15.71 -3.44 20.53
CA PRO A 130 14.63 -4.42 20.60
C PRO A 130 13.26 -3.79 20.87
N VAL A 131 13.23 -2.55 21.38
CA VAL A 131 12.00 -1.82 21.72
C VAL A 131 11.99 -0.47 21.03
N VAL A 132 10.98 -0.23 20.21
CA VAL A 132 10.77 1.01 19.45
C VAL A 132 9.35 1.53 19.63
N PRO A 133 9.10 2.82 19.36
CA PRO A 133 7.73 3.32 19.24
C PRO A 133 7.00 2.59 18.09
N GLY A 134 5.78 2.11 18.33
CA GLY A 134 4.97 1.46 17.29
C GLY A 134 4.34 2.45 16.29
N PHE A 135 4.23 3.73 16.66
CA PHE A 135 3.67 4.79 15.83
C PHE A 135 4.30 6.13 16.19
N LEU A 136 4.96 6.78 15.22
CA LEU A 136 5.56 8.11 15.42
C LEU A 136 4.57 9.25 15.17
N GLY A 137 3.60 9.05 14.27
CA GLY A 137 2.53 10.02 13.98
C GLY A 137 3.01 11.37 13.46
N LEU A 138 4.20 11.44 12.87
CA LEU A 138 4.75 12.68 12.31
C LEU A 138 4.51 12.75 10.81
N SER A 139 4.07 13.90 10.31
CA SER A 139 4.01 14.17 8.86
C SER A 139 5.37 13.93 8.21
N ASP A 140 5.35 13.55 6.93
CA ASP A 140 6.57 13.33 6.14
C ASP A 140 7.39 14.61 5.99
N LYS A 141 6.74 15.78 6.13
CA LYS A 141 7.37 17.11 6.12
C LYS A 141 7.96 17.54 7.47
N ALA A 142 7.76 16.79 8.55
CA ALA A 142 8.30 17.15 9.86
C ALA A 142 9.84 17.20 9.84
N SER A 143 10.44 18.08 10.66
CA SER A 143 11.89 18.27 10.66
C SER A 143 12.65 17.02 11.14
N PRO A 144 13.91 16.83 10.72
CA PRO A 144 14.77 15.77 11.27
C PRO A 144 14.84 15.78 12.81
N GLU A 145 14.83 16.96 13.42
CA GLU A 145 14.85 17.13 14.88
C GLU A 145 13.57 16.58 15.52
N ALA A 146 12.40 16.84 14.92
CA ALA A 146 11.13 16.30 15.41
C ALA A 146 11.14 14.77 15.44
N TYR A 147 11.63 14.14 14.36
CA TYR A 147 11.81 12.69 14.29
C TYR A 147 12.81 12.18 15.33
N LYS A 148 13.95 12.86 15.49
CA LYS A 148 14.95 12.51 16.52
C LYS A 148 14.34 12.55 17.92
N GLN A 149 13.55 13.57 18.23
CA GLN A 149 12.88 13.67 19.53
C GLN A 149 11.79 12.62 19.71
N ALA A 150 10.98 12.35 18.69
CA ALA A 150 9.95 11.31 18.76
C ALA A 150 10.55 9.92 19.02
N LYS A 151 11.65 9.57 18.33
CA LYS A 151 12.37 8.30 18.56
C LYS A 151 12.94 8.16 19.98
N LYS A 152 13.37 9.26 20.61
CA LYS A 152 13.93 9.24 21.97
C LYS A 152 12.89 8.91 23.04
N ARG A 153 11.61 9.18 22.79
CA ARG A 153 10.54 8.96 23.77
C ARG A 153 10.26 7.47 24.03
N GLY A 154 10.76 6.56 23.19
CA GLY A 154 10.56 5.12 23.36
C GLY A 154 9.11 4.69 23.15
N ARG A 155 8.66 3.65 23.87
CA ARG A 155 7.29 3.14 23.75
C ARG A 155 6.31 4.11 24.40
N ILE A 156 5.58 4.86 23.58
CA ILE A 156 4.48 5.73 24.02
C ILE A 156 3.15 5.11 23.63
N LEU A 157 2.20 5.13 24.56
CA LEU A 157 0.78 4.90 24.24
C LEU A 157 0.21 6.18 23.64
N ASN A 158 -0.04 6.17 22.33
CA ASN A 158 -0.73 7.27 21.68
C ASN A 158 -2.23 7.18 21.97
N SER A 159 -2.87 8.33 22.17
CA SER A 159 -4.34 8.35 22.20
C SER A 159 -4.89 8.04 20.81
N ARG A 160 -6.01 7.30 20.77
CA ARG A 160 -6.74 6.99 19.53
C ARG A 160 -7.00 8.24 18.67
N ARG A 161 -7.52 9.31 19.28
CA ARG A 161 -7.73 10.61 18.62
C ARG A 161 -6.45 11.25 18.08
N GLY A 162 -5.31 11.05 18.75
CA GLY A 162 -4.01 11.54 18.29
C GLY A 162 -3.53 10.81 17.03
N ILE A 163 -3.71 9.49 16.99
CA ILE A 163 -3.41 8.66 15.82
C ILE A 163 -4.28 9.07 14.64
N GLU A 164 -5.59 9.17 14.85
CA GLU A 164 -6.55 9.56 13.81
C GLU A 164 -6.20 10.91 13.20
N ARG A 165 -5.92 11.94 14.03
CA ARG A 165 -5.54 13.26 13.54
C ARG A 165 -4.26 13.24 12.70
N ALA A 166 -3.28 12.43 13.09
CA ALA A 166 -2.04 12.29 12.33
C ALA A 166 -2.27 11.61 10.98
N ILE A 167 -3.12 10.57 10.95
CA ILE A 167 -3.52 9.87 9.71
C ILE A 167 -4.34 10.82 8.82
N GLU A 168 -5.38 11.46 9.35
CA GLU A 168 -6.26 12.40 8.65
C GLU A 168 -5.49 13.55 8.00
N GLY A 169 -4.61 14.21 8.77
CA GLY A 169 -3.77 15.29 8.26
C GLY A 169 -2.84 14.81 7.14
N SER A 170 -2.26 13.63 7.30
CA SER A 170 -1.34 13.07 6.30
C SER A 170 -2.08 12.61 5.03
N ILE A 171 -3.29 12.05 5.13
CA ILE A 171 -4.13 11.74 3.96
C ILE A 171 -4.49 13.04 3.24
N THR A 172 -4.94 14.05 3.96
CA THR A 172 -5.28 15.37 3.40
C THR A 172 -4.10 15.96 2.63
N GLU A 173 -2.89 15.92 3.21
CA GLU A 173 -1.66 16.36 2.54
C GLU A 173 -1.33 15.55 1.28
N ARG A 174 -1.63 14.24 1.25
CA ARG A 174 -1.37 13.37 0.10
C ARG A 174 -2.37 13.54 -1.03
N LEU A 175 -3.62 13.82 -0.70
CA LEU A 175 -4.67 14.12 -1.68
C LEU A 175 -4.49 15.53 -2.28
N ALA A 176 -3.91 16.46 -1.53
CA ALA A 176 -3.54 17.78 -2.03
C ALA A 176 -2.55 17.68 -3.20
N GLY A 177 -3.03 17.93 -4.42
CA GLY A 177 -2.25 17.86 -5.66
C GLY A 177 -2.54 16.64 -6.55
N LYS A 178 -3.48 15.77 -6.17
CA LYS A 178 -3.94 14.62 -6.98
C LYS A 178 -5.14 14.95 -7.89
N SER A 179 -5.28 16.20 -8.32
CA SER A 179 -6.34 16.67 -9.23
C SER A 179 -5.93 16.68 -10.71
N ALA A 180 -4.69 16.27 -11.02
CA ALA A 180 -4.18 16.29 -12.38
C ALA A 180 -4.92 15.30 -13.30
N PRO A 181 -5.21 15.65 -14.57
CA PRO A 181 -5.95 14.79 -15.51
C PRO A 181 -5.36 13.40 -15.73
N LYS A 182 -4.04 13.24 -15.55
CA LYS A 182 -3.37 11.95 -15.71
C LYS A 182 -3.84 10.85 -14.73
N PHE A 183 -4.60 11.21 -13.69
CA PHE A 183 -5.18 10.28 -12.72
C PHE A 183 -6.67 9.96 -12.98
N GLN A 184 -7.27 10.56 -14.01
CA GLN A 184 -8.67 10.32 -14.36
C GLN A 184 -8.90 8.85 -14.72
N GLY A 185 -10.00 8.26 -14.24
CA GLY A 185 -10.33 6.86 -14.51
C GLY A 185 -9.58 5.84 -13.65
N GLN A 186 -8.69 6.28 -12.76
CA GLN A 186 -7.83 5.40 -11.96
C GLN A 186 -8.38 5.20 -10.55
N LYS A 187 -7.92 4.12 -9.90
CA LYS A 187 -8.08 3.87 -8.47
C LYS A 187 -6.85 4.39 -7.72
N LEU A 188 -7.03 4.94 -6.52
CA LEU A 188 -5.96 5.32 -5.61
C LEU A 188 -5.99 4.43 -4.37
N LEU A 189 -4.86 3.80 -4.05
CA LEU A 189 -4.64 3.09 -2.79
C LEU A 189 -3.81 3.96 -1.85
N LEU A 190 -4.43 4.42 -0.75
CA LEU A 190 -3.74 5.11 0.34
C LEU A 190 -3.31 4.09 1.40
N VAL A 191 -2.03 3.71 1.36
CA VAL A 191 -1.45 2.80 2.37
C VAL A 191 -1.31 3.55 3.68
N THR A 192 -2.09 3.13 4.67
CA THR A 192 -2.27 3.84 5.94
C THR A 192 -2.06 2.88 7.10
N PRO A 193 -1.52 3.35 8.24
CA PRO A 193 -1.26 2.51 9.40
C PRO A 193 -2.53 2.21 10.22
N LEU A 194 -3.59 1.71 9.58
CA LEU A 194 -4.90 1.45 10.19
C LEU A 194 -4.79 0.49 11.40
N GLY A 195 -3.91 -0.51 11.33
CA GLY A 195 -3.65 -1.43 12.46
C GLY A 195 -3.07 -0.77 13.72
N SER A 196 -2.68 0.50 13.68
CA SER A 196 -2.24 1.24 14.87
C SER A 196 -3.38 1.54 15.85
N ALA A 197 -4.64 1.39 15.40
CA ALA A 197 -5.83 1.46 16.23
C ALA A 197 -6.70 0.22 15.94
N PRO A 198 -6.48 -0.93 16.62
CA PRO A 198 -7.33 -2.11 16.45
C PRO A 198 -8.79 -1.79 16.82
N ASP A 199 -9.73 -2.47 16.18
CA ASP A 199 -11.19 -2.33 16.36
C ASP A 199 -11.72 -0.91 16.12
N HIS A 200 -11.00 -0.13 15.31
CA HIS A 200 -11.39 1.22 14.95
C HIS A 200 -12.42 1.21 13.82
N ASP A 201 -13.53 1.89 14.05
CA ASP A 201 -14.47 2.27 13.01
C ASP A 201 -13.91 3.46 12.20
N TRP A 202 -13.54 3.19 10.95
CA TRP A 202 -12.96 4.18 10.04
C TRP A 202 -13.99 5.03 9.31
N GLU A 203 -15.29 4.71 9.43
CA GLU A 203 -16.36 5.43 8.72
C GLU A 203 -16.38 6.92 9.08
N PRO A 204 -16.31 7.35 10.36
CA PRO A 204 -16.28 8.77 10.70
C PRO A 204 -15.05 9.51 10.16
N LEU A 205 -13.92 8.82 10.00
CA LEU A 205 -12.73 9.40 9.36
C LEU A 205 -12.97 9.58 7.86
N CYS A 206 -13.58 8.58 7.21
CA CYS A 206 -13.89 8.63 5.78
C CYS A 206 -14.86 9.77 5.45
N GLU A 207 -15.90 9.97 6.27
CA GLU A 207 -16.83 11.10 6.13
C GLU A 207 -16.12 12.46 6.13
N ARG A 208 -15.16 12.66 7.05
CA ARG A 208 -14.39 13.92 7.14
C ARG A 208 -13.43 14.10 5.95
N LEU A 209 -12.91 13.01 5.41
CA LEU A 209 -11.97 13.02 4.28
C LEU A 209 -12.68 13.11 2.92
N GLN A 210 -13.97 12.77 2.84
CA GLN A 210 -14.73 12.72 1.59
C GLN A 210 -14.72 14.05 0.80
N PRO A 211 -14.85 15.25 1.43
CA PRO A 211 -14.76 16.51 0.69
C PRO A 211 -13.41 16.72 0.01
N VAL A 212 -12.31 16.28 0.64
CA VAL A 212 -10.96 16.37 0.07
C VAL A 212 -10.79 15.36 -1.07
N ALA A 213 -11.30 14.14 -0.87
CA ALA A 213 -11.27 13.06 -1.86
C ALA A 213 -12.01 13.44 -3.16
N LYS A 214 -13.17 14.11 -3.04
CA LYS A 214 -13.95 14.65 -4.17
C LYS A 214 -13.16 15.61 -5.06
N GLY A 215 -12.20 16.33 -4.50
CA GLY A 215 -11.35 17.28 -5.23
C GLY A 215 -10.23 16.63 -6.07
N THR A 216 -10.09 15.31 -6.04
CA THR A 216 -9.09 14.59 -6.83
C THR A 216 -9.60 14.23 -8.23
N ALA A 217 -8.74 13.65 -9.07
CA ALA A 217 -9.14 13.13 -10.37
C ALA A 217 -9.44 11.62 -10.37
N PHE A 218 -9.21 10.91 -9.26
CA PHE A 218 -9.47 9.47 -9.17
C PHE A 218 -10.97 9.15 -9.15
N ASP A 219 -11.31 7.99 -9.69
CA ASP A 219 -12.68 7.46 -9.68
C ASP A 219 -12.98 6.78 -8.34
N GLN A 220 -12.01 6.04 -7.80
CA GLN A 220 -12.15 5.39 -6.50
C GLN A 220 -10.91 5.63 -5.65
N ILE A 221 -11.10 5.83 -4.35
CA ILE A 221 -10.01 5.95 -3.38
C ILE A 221 -10.26 4.97 -2.24
N PHE A 222 -9.25 4.14 -1.94
CA PHE A 222 -9.29 3.15 -0.88
C PHE A 222 -8.22 3.44 0.17
N LEU A 223 -8.57 3.29 1.44
CA LEU A 223 -7.61 3.19 2.53
C LEU A 223 -7.20 1.72 2.68
N VAL A 224 -5.91 1.43 2.56
CA VAL A 224 -5.38 0.07 2.67
C VAL A 224 -4.48 0.00 3.90
N GLY A 225 -4.76 -0.97 4.79
CA GLY A 225 -3.92 -1.22 5.96
C GLY A 225 -2.54 -1.75 5.59
N GLU A 226 -1.54 -1.52 6.44
CA GLU A 226 -0.20 -2.10 6.24
C GLU A 226 -0.14 -3.62 6.48
N ALA A 227 -1.07 -4.14 7.30
CA ALA A 227 -1.22 -5.56 7.51
C ALA A 227 -2.08 -6.15 6.38
N SER A 228 -1.62 -7.27 5.81
CA SER A 228 -2.34 -7.98 4.74
C SER A 228 -3.67 -8.60 5.17
N SER A 229 -4.07 -8.45 6.43
CA SER A 229 -5.33 -8.95 6.99
C SER A 229 -6.39 -7.86 7.20
N SER A 230 -6.06 -6.59 6.99
CA SER A 230 -7.02 -5.50 7.14
C SER A 230 -7.77 -5.27 5.83
N PRO A 231 -9.11 -5.37 5.80
CA PRO A 231 -9.87 -5.09 4.61
C PRO A 231 -9.69 -3.62 4.18
N PRO A 232 -9.62 -3.35 2.86
CA PRO A 232 -9.59 -1.99 2.36
C PRO A 232 -10.89 -1.28 2.69
N VAL A 233 -10.81 0.00 3.06
CA VAL A 233 -11.96 0.85 3.33
C VAL A 233 -12.16 1.79 2.14
N LEU A 234 -13.33 1.77 1.53
CA LEU A 234 -13.68 2.71 0.45
C LEU A 234 -13.85 4.11 1.03
N LEU A 235 -12.97 5.04 0.65
CA LEU A 235 -13.05 6.44 1.06
C LEU A 235 -13.97 7.24 0.13
N PHE A 236 -13.90 6.97 -1.18
CA PHE A 236 -14.63 7.74 -2.19
C PHE A 236 -14.85 6.90 -3.44
N ASP A 237 -16.04 7.03 -4.03
CA ASP A 237 -16.41 6.45 -5.32
C ASP A 237 -17.20 7.49 -6.13
N ARG A 238 -16.62 7.92 -7.26
CA ARG A 238 -17.22 8.84 -8.22
C ARG A 238 -18.30 8.16 -9.05
N THR A 239 -18.08 6.91 -9.41
CA THR A 239 -18.98 6.14 -10.30
C THR A 239 -20.35 5.92 -9.67
N ALA A 240 -20.41 5.87 -8.33
CA ALA A 240 -21.65 5.80 -7.57
C ALA A 240 -22.42 7.13 -7.50
N GLN A 241 -21.78 8.28 -7.72
CA GLN A 241 -22.41 9.61 -7.60
C GLN A 241 -23.06 10.08 -8.91
N ASP A 242 -22.58 9.60 -10.05
CA ASP A 242 -23.07 10.00 -11.38
C ASP A 242 -24.34 9.24 -11.80
N VAL A 243 -24.82 8.29 -10.98
CA VAL A 243 -26.14 7.67 -11.14
C VAL A 243 -27.20 8.64 -10.64
N VAL A 244 -27.49 9.68 -11.43
CA VAL A 244 -28.69 10.50 -11.23
C VAL A 244 -29.89 9.54 -11.35
N PRO A 245 -30.75 9.38 -10.32
CA PRO A 245 -31.95 8.58 -10.49
C PRO A 245 -32.74 9.20 -11.62
N ALA A 246 -32.95 8.45 -12.70
CA ALA A 246 -33.81 8.89 -13.80
C ALA A 246 -35.11 9.37 -13.16
N SER A 247 -35.34 10.68 -13.22
CA SER A 247 -36.53 11.30 -12.67
C SER A 247 -37.72 10.51 -13.16
N ALA A 248 -38.50 9.94 -12.24
CA ALA A 248 -39.79 9.38 -12.57
C ALA A 248 -40.60 10.53 -13.18
N GLU A 249 -40.76 10.52 -14.50
CA GLU A 249 -41.70 11.42 -15.17
C GLU A 249 -43.10 11.13 -14.60
N PRO A 250 -43.82 12.16 -14.11
CA PRO A 250 -45.19 12.01 -13.64
C PRO A 250 -46.18 11.69 -14.77
#